data_AF-A0A165EL95-F1
#
_entry.id   AF-A0A165EL95-F1
#
_cell.length_a   1.000
_cell.length_b   1.000
_cell.length_c   1.000
_cell.angle_alpha   90.00
_cell.angle_beta   90.00
_cell.angle_gamma   90.00
#
_symmetry.space_group_name_H-M   'P 1'
#
loop_
_entity.id
_entity.type
_entity.pdbx_description
1 polymer ?
#
loop_
_entity_poly.entity_id
_entity_poly.type
_entity_poly.pdbx_seq_one_letter_code
_entity_poly.pdbx_strand_id
1 'polypeptide(L)'
;MKRSLPEELADNSNKKPRLSLDSLLDVTSLSTHEELSQRFAAIAHELCNCTHLRLHTGSGSYLDYSIAEVEFYLMKDGHHDPFCHGADAQKVLGHWYFHRAPTRTGGASSTSSAAGGYRGGTRKGLDLTFGGPVDCGAVGGILLRSIRRTSDDKLISGPSLLVDELLKQCSVTSVATLVASWDNLAAFRNPEFTSSTSRYMELVSRSDAQLPVHRSPRIGLDLSHKSTVASATDERVTFVALPDRFFVRPDTLTANGRMQTFVGLYEAFATDPSLKDNPQRVLANVCGAMGLKTKSGEEYATSYRTGLKSGNVKKFVGVKTSSPKAYLEMVGAL
;
A
#
# COMPACT_ATOMS: atom_id res chain seq x y z
N MET A 1 -22.37 -45.54 20.43
CA MET A 1 -21.87 -45.62 19.04
C MET A 1 -21.71 -44.21 18.48
N LYS A 2 -20.51 -43.63 18.59
CA LYS A 2 -20.15 -42.35 17.96
C LYS A 2 -19.50 -42.70 16.63
N ARG A 3 -20.10 -42.28 15.51
CA ARG A 3 -19.48 -42.38 14.18
C ARG A 3 -18.52 -41.21 14.03
N SER A 4 -17.22 -41.50 14.06
CA SER A 4 -16.16 -40.62 13.59
C SER A 4 -16.21 -40.52 12.07
N LEU A 5 -16.22 -39.30 11.55
CA LEU A 5 -16.01 -39.01 10.13
C LEU A 5 -14.50 -39.19 9.81
N PRO A 6 -14.12 -39.63 8.60
CA PRO A 6 -12.73 -39.88 8.26
C PRO A 6 -11.96 -38.56 8.10
N GLU A 7 -10.77 -38.50 8.69
CA GLU A 7 -9.72 -37.54 8.33
C GLU A 7 -9.34 -37.77 6.85
N GLU A 8 -9.74 -36.84 5.99
CA GLU A 8 -9.28 -36.77 4.62
C GLU A 8 -7.83 -36.24 4.63
N LEU A 9 -6.88 -37.13 4.38
CA LEU A 9 -5.49 -36.78 4.08
C LEU A 9 -5.47 -35.97 2.78
N ALA A 10 -5.41 -34.64 2.91
CA ALA A 10 -5.27 -33.75 1.77
C ALA A 10 -3.93 -34.00 1.06
N ASP A 11 -4.00 -34.60 -0.12
CA ASP A 11 -2.91 -34.75 -1.08
C ASP A 11 -2.38 -33.36 -1.46
N ASN A 12 -1.16 -33.05 -1.01
CA ASN A 12 -0.51 -31.75 -1.14
C ASN A 12 0.43 -31.70 -2.37
N SER A 13 0.33 -32.66 -3.30
CA SER A 13 1.33 -32.89 -4.35
C SER A 13 1.19 -32.01 -5.61
N ASN A 14 0.20 -31.10 -5.68
CA ASN A 14 -0.06 -30.34 -6.91
C ASN A 14 -0.07 -28.80 -6.76
N LYS A 15 0.51 -28.25 -5.69
CA LYS A 15 0.68 -26.80 -5.56
C LYS A 15 1.93 -26.37 -6.33
N LYS A 16 1.75 -25.61 -7.42
CA LYS A 16 2.83 -24.86 -8.06
C LYS A 16 3.68 -24.17 -6.97
N PRO A 17 5.02 -24.26 -7.03
CA PRO A 17 5.87 -23.62 -6.05
C PRO A 17 5.56 -22.12 -6.01
N ARG A 18 5.27 -21.61 -4.81
CA ARG A 18 5.05 -20.19 -4.57
C ARG A 18 6.38 -19.45 -4.81
N LEU A 19 6.35 -18.38 -5.59
CA LEU A 19 7.52 -17.51 -5.75
C LEU A 19 7.85 -16.87 -4.40
N SER A 20 9.14 -16.71 -4.12
CA SER A 20 9.61 -15.95 -2.97
C SER A 20 9.33 -14.46 -3.16
N LEU A 21 9.23 -13.71 -2.06
CA LEU A 21 8.89 -12.28 -2.11
C LEU A 21 9.89 -11.46 -2.95
N ASP A 22 11.18 -11.73 -2.81
CA ASP A 22 12.25 -11.10 -3.60
C ASP A 22 12.04 -11.29 -5.11
N SER A 23 11.66 -12.50 -5.52
CA SER A 23 11.32 -12.82 -6.91
C SER A 23 10.00 -12.17 -7.37
N LEU A 24 9.12 -11.82 -6.43
CA LEU A 24 7.88 -11.10 -6.76
C LEU A 24 8.13 -9.62 -7.08
N LEU A 25 9.20 -9.01 -6.56
CA LEU A 25 9.46 -7.58 -6.73
C LEU A 25 9.99 -7.21 -8.13
N ASP A 26 10.52 -8.18 -8.88
CA ASP A 26 10.89 -7.99 -10.28
C ASP A 26 9.66 -8.11 -11.18
N VAL A 27 9.31 -7.01 -11.85
CA VAL A 27 8.15 -6.91 -12.75
C VAL A 27 8.56 -6.60 -14.19
N THR A 28 9.83 -6.78 -14.53
CA THR A 28 10.37 -6.47 -15.87
C THR A 28 9.66 -7.22 -16.98
N SER A 29 9.33 -8.49 -16.75
CA SER A 29 8.66 -9.35 -17.72
C SER A 29 7.17 -9.07 -17.88
N LEU A 30 6.58 -8.17 -17.07
CA LEU A 30 5.13 -7.89 -17.09
C LEU A 30 4.87 -6.65 -17.94
N SER A 31 3.91 -6.73 -18.85
CA SER A 31 3.69 -5.70 -19.89
C SER A 31 2.29 -5.09 -19.86
N THR A 32 1.33 -5.77 -19.25
CA THR A 32 -0.06 -5.32 -19.19
C THR A 32 -0.45 -4.88 -17.78
N HIS A 33 -1.44 -3.99 -17.72
CA HIS A 33 -2.04 -3.57 -16.46
C HIS A 33 -2.65 -4.75 -15.68
N GLU A 34 -3.25 -5.72 -16.37
CA GLU A 34 -3.81 -6.94 -15.76
C GLU A 34 -2.73 -7.76 -15.05
N GLU A 35 -1.62 -8.06 -15.74
CA GLU A 35 -0.48 -8.80 -15.19
C GLU A 35 0.12 -8.09 -13.97
N LEU A 36 0.29 -6.76 -14.07
CA LEU A 36 0.81 -5.94 -12.97
C LEU A 36 -0.15 -5.93 -11.78
N SER A 37 -1.46 -5.78 -12.01
CA SER A 37 -2.47 -5.82 -10.95
C SER A 37 -2.48 -7.18 -10.23
N GLN A 38 -2.38 -8.28 -10.97
CA GLN A 38 -2.25 -9.63 -10.40
C GLN A 38 -0.96 -9.78 -9.59
N ARG A 39 0.14 -9.22 -10.08
CA ARG A 39 1.43 -9.21 -9.37
C ARG A 39 1.35 -8.40 -8.08
N PHE A 40 0.72 -7.23 -8.09
CA PHE A 40 0.53 -6.40 -6.90
C PHE A 40 -0.30 -7.14 -5.85
N ALA A 41 -1.36 -7.83 -6.27
CA ALA A 41 -2.16 -8.67 -5.38
C ALA A 41 -1.33 -9.80 -4.75
N ALA A 42 -0.46 -10.46 -5.53
CA ALA A 42 0.43 -11.50 -5.02
C ALA A 42 1.46 -10.95 -4.01
N ILE A 43 2.08 -9.82 -4.32
CA ILE A 43 3.02 -9.13 -3.40
C ILE A 43 2.29 -8.70 -2.12
N ALA A 44 1.10 -8.08 -2.24
CA ALA A 44 0.32 -7.65 -1.09
C ALA A 44 -0.09 -8.83 -0.20
N HIS A 45 -0.46 -9.97 -0.79
CA HIS A 45 -0.74 -11.19 -0.05
C HIS A 45 0.50 -11.68 0.71
N GLU A 46 1.67 -11.70 0.06
CA GLU A 46 2.92 -12.07 0.70
C GLU A 46 3.27 -11.15 1.88
N LEU A 47 3.18 -9.83 1.67
CA LEU A 47 3.49 -8.83 2.70
C LEU A 47 2.52 -8.87 3.88
N CYS A 48 1.21 -8.91 3.62
CA CYS A 48 0.20 -8.82 4.67
C CYS A 48 0.00 -10.14 5.44
N ASN A 49 0.10 -11.29 4.77
CA ASN A 49 -0.24 -12.59 5.38
C ASN A 49 0.96 -13.48 5.68
N CYS A 50 2.07 -13.33 4.97
CA CYS A 50 3.18 -14.30 5.01
C CYS A 50 4.51 -13.69 5.45
N THR A 51 4.49 -12.41 5.79
CA THR A 51 5.68 -11.67 6.23
C THR A 51 5.41 -10.87 7.52
N HIS A 52 6.42 -10.78 8.37
CA HIS A 52 6.56 -9.78 9.42
C HIS A 52 7.64 -8.77 9.02
N LEU A 53 7.45 -7.53 9.44
CA LEU A 53 8.48 -6.53 9.48
C LEU A 53 9.19 -6.62 10.83
N ARG A 54 10.47 -6.97 10.84
CA ARG A 54 11.30 -7.03 12.05
C ARG A 54 12.22 -5.83 12.10
N LEU A 55 12.07 -5.01 13.14
CA LEU A 55 12.94 -3.87 13.42
C LEU A 55 13.94 -4.26 14.51
N HIS A 56 15.22 -4.26 14.18
CA HIS A 56 16.31 -4.40 15.15
C HIS A 56 16.72 -3.02 15.66
N THR A 57 16.56 -2.78 16.96
CA THR A 57 16.80 -1.46 17.59
C THR A 57 18.24 -1.31 18.11
N GLY A 58 19.05 -2.35 17.94
CA GLY A 58 20.43 -2.48 18.43
C GLY A 58 20.51 -3.38 19.67
N SER A 59 21.73 -3.76 20.03
CA SER A 59 22.03 -4.58 21.23
C SER A 59 21.27 -5.91 21.27
N GLY A 60 21.03 -6.53 20.12
CA GLY A 60 20.31 -7.80 19.99
C GLY A 60 18.80 -7.75 20.25
N SER A 61 18.20 -6.56 20.43
CA SER A 61 16.76 -6.41 20.64
C SER A 61 16.01 -6.10 19.35
N TYR A 62 14.79 -6.64 19.22
CA TYR A 62 13.94 -6.44 18.05
C TYR A 62 12.46 -6.31 18.42
N LEU A 63 11.69 -5.71 17.50
CA LEU A 63 10.24 -5.69 17.51
C LEU A 63 9.70 -6.24 16.19
N ASP A 64 8.62 -7.01 16.27
CA ASP A 64 7.92 -7.53 15.10
C ASP A 64 6.61 -6.75 14.86
N TYR A 65 6.31 -6.56 13.58
CA TYR A 65 5.10 -5.94 13.11
C TYR A 65 4.46 -6.75 11.99
N SER A 66 3.14 -6.90 12.02
CA SER A 66 2.35 -7.34 10.87
C SER A 66 2.07 -6.15 9.95
N ILE A 67 2.24 -6.33 8.63
CA ILE A 67 1.86 -5.32 7.65
C ILE A 67 0.34 -5.40 7.45
N ALA A 68 -0.37 -4.28 7.61
CA ALA A 68 -1.82 -4.23 7.54
C ALA A 68 -2.35 -3.55 6.27
N GLU A 69 -1.55 -2.65 5.66
CA GLU A 69 -1.97 -1.83 4.52
C GLU A 69 -0.77 -1.34 3.72
N VAL A 70 -0.85 -1.46 2.40
CA VAL A 70 0.16 -1.01 1.43
C VAL A 70 -0.45 -0.31 0.21
N GLU A 71 0.33 0.53 -0.46
CA GLU A 71 -0.02 1.15 -1.76
C GLU A 71 1.11 0.98 -2.78
N PHE A 72 0.75 0.69 -4.03
CA PHE A 72 1.70 0.52 -5.11
C PHE A 72 1.80 1.80 -5.96
N TYR A 73 3.03 2.12 -6.35
CA TYR A 73 3.38 3.20 -7.27
C TYR A 73 4.47 2.69 -8.21
N LEU A 74 4.24 2.69 -9.53
CA LEU A 74 5.17 2.11 -10.51
C LEU A 74 5.28 2.96 -11.78
N MET A 75 6.51 3.27 -12.14
CA MET A 75 6.90 3.84 -13.42
C MET A 75 7.65 2.77 -14.20
N LYS A 76 7.09 2.32 -15.31
CA LYS A 76 7.70 1.37 -16.24
C LYS A 76 7.17 1.64 -17.64
N ASP A 77 7.91 1.21 -18.66
CA ASP A 77 7.34 1.16 -20.01
C ASP A 77 6.04 0.33 -20.03
N GLY A 78 5.00 0.91 -20.62
CA GLY A 78 3.62 0.39 -20.59
C GLY A 78 2.82 0.65 -19.29
N HIS A 79 3.42 1.25 -18.26
CA HIS A 79 2.75 1.57 -16.99
C HIS A 79 3.35 2.84 -16.35
N HIS A 80 2.86 4.01 -16.78
CA HIS A 80 3.34 5.31 -16.32
C HIS A 80 2.37 5.90 -15.28
N ASP A 81 2.63 5.62 -13.99
CA ASP A 81 1.82 6.14 -12.89
C ASP A 81 2.24 7.57 -12.52
N PRO A 82 1.44 8.61 -12.82
CA PRO A 82 1.82 10.02 -12.63
C PRO A 82 1.87 10.46 -11.15
N PHE A 83 1.58 9.53 -10.22
CA PHE A 83 1.67 9.74 -8.78
C PHE A 83 2.94 9.11 -8.16
N CYS A 84 3.70 8.33 -8.93
CA CYS A 84 4.95 7.76 -8.46
C CYS A 84 6.03 8.85 -8.30
N HIS A 85 6.88 8.69 -7.28
CA HIS A 85 8.01 9.60 -7.04
C HIS A 85 9.13 9.47 -8.07
N GLY A 86 9.39 8.25 -8.55
CA GLY A 86 10.43 7.99 -9.56
C GLY A 86 11.85 8.37 -9.10
N ALA A 87 12.15 8.30 -7.79
CA ALA A 87 13.46 8.71 -7.29
C ALA A 87 14.55 7.68 -7.66
N ASP A 88 15.79 8.12 -7.88
CA ASP A 88 16.89 7.22 -8.26
C ASP A 88 17.13 6.10 -7.24
N ALA A 89 16.95 6.39 -5.94
CA ALA A 89 17.08 5.38 -4.89
C ALA A 89 16.03 4.25 -4.99
N GLN A 90 14.92 4.48 -5.71
CA GLN A 90 13.88 3.47 -5.95
C GLN A 90 14.23 2.52 -7.11
N LYS A 91 15.35 2.73 -7.80
CA LYS A 91 15.88 1.79 -8.82
C LYS A 91 16.55 0.55 -8.21
N VAL A 92 16.94 0.61 -6.95
CA VAL A 92 17.57 -0.52 -6.27
C VAL A 92 16.48 -1.42 -5.71
N LEU A 93 16.33 -2.62 -6.25
CA LEU A 93 15.29 -3.59 -5.89
C LEU A 93 15.39 -4.05 -4.43
N GLY A 94 14.26 -4.16 -3.72
CA GLY A 94 14.20 -4.79 -2.40
C GLY A 94 14.87 -3.98 -1.29
N HIS A 95 14.90 -2.66 -1.41
CA HIS A 95 15.45 -1.73 -0.43
C HIS A 95 14.35 -0.90 0.22
N TRP A 96 14.63 -0.43 1.43
CA TRP A 96 13.84 0.57 2.12
C TRP A 96 14.12 1.96 1.55
N TYR A 97 13.07 2.64 1.12
CA TYR A 97 13.13 4.02 0.67
C TYR A 97 12.30 4.92 1.57
N PHE A 98 12.98 5.74 2.38
CA PHE A 98 12.32 6.81 3.11
C PHE A 98 12.11 8.02 2.21
N HIS A 99 10.89 8.57 2.23
CA HIS A 99 10.51 9.70 1.36
C HIS A 99 11.44 10.90 1.53
N ARG A 100 11.93 11.41 0.40
CA ARG A 100 12.83 12.58 0.35
C ARG A 100 12.09 13.85 -0.07
N ALA A 101 12.62 14.98 0.40
CA ALA A 101 12.22 16.28 -0.11
C ALA A 101 12.69 16.42 -1.57
N PRO A 102 11.95 17.14 -2.45
CA PRO A 102 12.38 17.33 -3.83
C PRO A 102 13.73 18.05 -3.87
N THR A 103 14.71 17.47 -4.54
CA THR A 103 15.95 18.16 -4.92
C THR A 103 15.68 18.96 -6.18
N ARG A 104 15.85 20.30 -6.13
CA ARG A 104 15.82 21.12 -7.35
C ARG A 104 17.04 20.77 -8.20
N THR A 105 16.83 20.10 -9.33
CA THR A 105 17.85 19.91 -10.36
C THR A 105 18.26 21.28 -10.92
N GLY A 106 19.52 21.68 -10.74
CA GLY A 106 20.13 22.84 -11.42
C GLY A 106 20.58 24.02 -10.56
N GLY A 107 20.51 23.95 -9.22
CA GLY A 107 21.03 25.02 -8.35
C GLY A 107 22.10 24.49 -7.39
N ALA A 108 23.34 24.95 -7.55
CA ALA A 108 24.41 24.76 -6.57
C ALA A 108 24.07 25.54 -5.28
N SER A 109 23.22 24.95 -4.44
CA SER A 109 23.06 25.24 -3.01
C SER A 109 21.87 24.42 -2.52
N SER A 110 22.05 23.11 -2.32
CA SER A 110 21.16 22.38 -1.42
C SER A 110 21.45 22.90 -0.01
N THR A 111 20.71 23.91 0.44
CA THR A 111 20.61 24.14 1.89
C THR A 111 20.10 22.84 2.47
N SER A 112 20.98 22.10 3.14
CA SER A 112 20.65 20.87 3.85
C SER A 112 19.46 21.18 4.72
N SER A 113 18.29 20.61 4.39
CA SER A 113 17.15 20.73 5.29
C SER A 113 17.56 20.15 6.65
N ALA A 114 16.97 20.62 7.74
CA ALA A 114 17.25 20.06 9.08
C ALA A 114 17.03 18.53 9.16
N ALA A 115 16.35 17.94 8.17
CA ALA A 115 16.11 16.51 8.02
C ALA A 115 17.04 15.82 7.00
N GLY A 116 18.17 16.42 6.59
CA GLY A 116 19.15 15.77 5.72
C GLY A 116 18.63 15.39 4.33
N GLY A 117 17.66 16.14 3.80
CA GLY A 117 16.99 15.84 2.53
C GLY A 117 15.81 14.85 2.65
N TYR A 118 15.54 14.27 3.82
CA TYR A 118 14.33 13.49 4.06
C TYR A 118 13.13 14.40 4.35
N ARG A 119 11.92 13.89 4.10
CA ARG A 119 10.71 14.59 4.54
C ARG A 119 10.57 14.46 6.06
N GLY A 120 10.09 15.53 6.69
CA GLY A 120 9.69 15.55 8.10
C GLY A 120 8.19 15.78 8.27
N GLY A 121 7.72 15.85 9.51
CA GLY A 121 6.32 16.13 9.84
C GLY A 121 5.36 15.10 9.24
N THR A 122 4.20 15.54 8.74
CA THR A 122 3.14 14.66 8.20
C THR A 122 3.44 14.09 6.81
N ARG A 123 4.57 14.46 6.19
CA ARG A 123 4.95 14.03 4.83
C ARG A 123 5.98 12.92 4.82
N LYS A 124 6.22 12.27 5.96
CA LYS A 124 7.09 11.09 6.05
C LYS A 124 6.38 9.88 5.44
N GLY A 125 7.16 8.99 4.84
CA GLY A 125 6.71 7.73 4.26
C GLY A 125 7.90 6.78 4.11
N LEU A 126 7.59 5.50 3.99
CA LEU A 126 8.53 4.42 3.85
C LEU A 126 7.99 3.45 2.79
N ASP A 127 8.78 3.25 1.75
CA ASP A 127 8.46 2.34 0.67
C ASP A 127 9.40 1.12 0.69
N LEU A 128 8.90 -0.04 0.28
CA LEU A 128 9.72 -1.14 -0.22
C LEU A 128 9.87 -0.95 -1.74
N THR A 129 11.09 -0.86 -2.23
CA THR A 129 11.36 -0.61 -3.65
C THR A 129 11.13 -1.87 -4.49
N PHE A 130 10.56 -1.68 -5.68
CA PHE A 130 10.28 -2.75 -6.64
C PHE A 130 10.33 -2.23 -8.08
N GLY A 131 10.32 -3.13 -9.07
CA GLY A 131 10.41 -2.75 -10.48
C GLY A 131 11.23 -3.77 -11.28
N GLY A 132 12.49 -3.94 -10.87
CA GLY A 132 13.44 -4.84 -11.50
C GLY A 132 14.88 -4.46 -11.19
N PRO A 133 15.86 -5.04 -11.90
CA PRO A 133 17.27 -4.65 -11.82
C PRO A 133 17.48 -3.17 -12.17
N VAL A 134 18.53 -2.55 -11.63
CA VAL A 134 18.79 -1.09 -11.68
C VAL A 134 18.68 -0.49 -13.10
N ASP A 135 19.07 -1.25 -14.13
CA ASP A 135 19.14 -0.77 -15.52
C ASP A 135 17.90 -1.10 -16.37
N CYS A 136 16.85 -1.69 -15.79
CA CYS A 136 15.65 -2.07 -16.56
C CYS A 136 14.72 -0.89 -16.86
N GLY A 137 14.97 0.29 -16.28
CA GLY A 137 14.15 1.49 -16.43
C GLY A 137 12.86 1.51 -15.59
N ALA A 138 12.51 0.42 -14.91
CA ALA A 138 11.37 0.40 -13.98
C ALA A 138 11.77 1.00 -12.62
N VAL A 139 10.89 1.84 -12.07
CA VAL A 139 11.06 2.48 -10.77
C VAL A 139 9.76 2.40 -9.99
N GLY A 140 9.78 1.77 -8.82
CA GLY A 140 8.56 1.56 -8.04
C GLY A 140 8.79 1.60 -6.54
N GLY A 141 7.73 1.96 -5.82
CA GLY A 141 7.67 1.95 -4.36
C GLY A 141 6.35 1.36 -3.89
N ILE A 142 6.44 0.44 -2.93
CA ILE A 142 5.31 -0.12 -2.19
C ILE A 142 5.27 0.63 -0.85
N LEU A 143 4.44 1.65 -0.76
CA LEU A 143 4.29 2.48 0.43
C LEU A 143 3.66 1.65 1.56
N LEU A 144 4.37 1.51 2.68
CA LEU A 144 3.80 0.95 3.90
C LEU A 144 2.93 2.00 4.59
N ARG A 145 1.65 1.69 4.76
CA ARG A 145 0.68 2.66 5.31
C ARG A 145 0.29 2.37 6.73
N SER A 146 0.03 1.10 7.03
CA SER A 146 -0.38 0.69 8.37
C SER A 146 0.34 -0.60 8.75
N ILE A 147 0.83 -0.64 9.98
CA ILE A 147 1.46 -1.80 10.59
C ILE A 147 0.87 -2.05 11.97
N ARG A 148 0.92 -3.29 12.44
CA ARG A 148 0.38 -3.70 13.73
C ARG A 148 1.48 -4.38 14.52
N ARG A 149 1.83 -3.82 15.67
CA ARG A 149 2.88 -4.36 16.53
C ARG A 149 2.41 -5.68 17.14
N THR A 150 3.24 -6.72 17.05
CA THR A 150 2.85 -8.07 17.50
C THR A 150 2.78 -8.20 19.01
N SER A 151 3.58 -7.43 19.75
CA SER A 151 3.68 -7.55 21.21
C SER A 151 2.43 -7.11 21.97
N ASP A 152 1.66 -6.17 21.42
CA ASP A 152 0.51 -5.55 22.10
C ASP A 152 -0.69 -5.27 21.18
N ASP A 153 -0.67 -5.82 19.97
CA ASP A 153 -1.72 -5.66 18.95
C ASP A 153 -2.01 -4.21 18.54
N LYS A 154 -1.15 -3.25 18.91
CA LYS A 154 -1.35 -1.85 18.59
C LYS A 154 -1.27 -1.63 17.08
N LEU A 155 -2.33 -1.08 16.50
CA LEU A 155 -2.34 -0.61 15.12
C LEU A 155 -1.71 0.79 15.02
N ILE A 156 -0.70 0.93 14.17
CA ILE A 156 -0.12 2.20 13.76
C ILE A 156 -0.64 2.47 12.34
N SER A 157 -1.51 3.46 12.18
CA SER A 157 -2.18 3.74 10.91
C SER A 157 -1.79 5.09 10.34
N GLY A 158 -1.17 5.09 9.16
CA GLY A 158 -0.70 6.26 8.43
C GLY A 158 0.81 6.22 8.19
N PRO A 159 1.30 6.52 6.97
CA PRO A 159 2.72 6.45 6.63
C PRO A 159 3.64 7.26 7.57
N SER A 160 3.22 8.47 7.94
CA SER A 160 4.02 9.30 8.84
C SER A 160 4.11 8.72 10.24
N LEU A 161 2.99 8.19 10.77
CA LEU A 161 2.95 7.63 12.12
C LEU A 161 3.72 6.31 12.21
N LEU A 162 3.74 5.55 11.11
CA LEU A 162 4.61 4.39 10.96
C LEU A 162 6.07 4.80 11.11
N VAL A 163 6.52 5.82 10.36
CA VAL A 163 7.90 6.30 10.49
C VAL A 163 8.17 6.85 11.89
N ASP A 164 7.23 7.58 12.50
CA ASP A 164 7.37 8.06 13.89
C ASP A 164 7.50 6.92 14.90
N GLU A 165 6.81 5.79 14.70
CA GLU A 165 6.98 4.58 15.51
C GLU A 165 8.40 4.02 15.37
N LEU A 166 8.95 3.91 14.15
CA LEU A 166 10.33 3.43 13.96
C LEU A 166 11.36 4.35 14.64
N LEU A 167 11.21 5.66 14.47
CA LEU A 167 12.08 6.66 15.12
C LEU A 167 12.04 6.52 16.65
N LYS A 168 10.83 6.35 17.20
CA LYS A 168 10.61 6.16 18.63
C LYS A 168 11.29 4.88 19.12
N GLN A 169 11.11 3.75 18.45
CA GLN A 169 11.71 2.47 18.88
C GLN A 169 13.24 2.46 18.79
N CYS A 170 13.81 3.22 17.85
CA CYS A 170 15.25 3.39 17.73
C CYS A 170 15.82 4.54 18.59
N SER A 171 14.99 5.24 19.37
CA SER A 171 15.40 6.40 20.19
C SER A 171 16.15 7.48 19.39
N VAL A 172 15.67 7.78 18.18
CA VAL A 172 16.23 8.82 17.30
C VAL A 172 15.14 9.82 16.91
N THR A 173 15.53 11.05 16.59
CA THR A 173 14.58 12.16 16.36
C THR A 173 14.35 12.48 14.89
N SER A 174 15.14 11.90 13.97
CA SER A 174 15.04 12.18 12.54
C SER A 174 15.31 10.95 11.68
N VAL A 175 14.72 10.92 10.49
CA VAL A 175 14.95 9.88 9.48
C VAL A 175 16.42 9.84 9.06
N ALA A 176 17.07 11.00 8.94
CA ALA A 176 18.49 11.06 8.62
C ALA A 176 19.35 10.34 9.67
N THR A 177 19.08 10.56 10.95
CA THR A 177 19.77 9.88 12.05
C THR A 177 19.45 8.38 12.08
N LEU A 178 18.21 8.00 11.78
CA LEU A 178 17.82 6.59 11.68
C LEU A 178 18.61 5.88 10.58
N VAL A 179 18.57 6.41 9.36
CA VAL A 179 19.26 5.81 8.19
C VAL A 179 20.77 5.78 8.40
N ALA A 180 21.36 6.84 8.97
CA ALA A 180 22.79 6.87 9.28
C ALA A 180 23.21 5.83 10.34
N SER A 181 22.26 5.33 11.13
CA SER A 181 22.51 4.27 12.12
C SER A 181 22.30 2.85 11.58
N TRP A 182 21.85 2.72 10.32
CA TRP A 182 21.62 1.42 9.68
C TRP A 182 22.81 1.00 8.84
N ASP A 183 23.17 -0.28 8.90
CA ASP A 183 24.27 -0.84 8.10
C ASP A 183 23.99 -0.75 6.60
N ASN A 184 22.76 -1.05 6.21
CA ASN A 184 22.26 -0.91 4.85
C ASN A 184 20.73 -0.75 4.86
N LEU A 185 20.16 -0.55 3.67
CA LEU A 185 18.72 -0.41 3.47
C LEU A 185 18.07 -1.65 2.85
N ALA A 186 18.77 -2.79 2.77
CA ALA A 186 18.19 -4.01 2.20
C ALA A 186 17.04 -4.51 3.08
N ALA A 187 15.90 -4.84 2.47
CA ALA A 187 14.74 -5.38 3.17
C ALA A 187 14.87 -6.90 3.42
N PHE A 188 15.77 -7.57 2.70
CA PHE A 188 16.03 -8.99 2.84
C PHE A 188 17.36 -9.18 3.55
N ARG A 189 17.38 -10.07 4.55
CA ARG A 189 18.58 -10.32 5.33
C ARG A 189 19.70 -10.83 4.45
N ASN A 190 20.87 -10.21 4.58
CA ASN A 190 22.12 -10.84 4.17
C ASN A 190 22.75 -11.52 5.40
N PRO A 191 22.91 -12.87 5.40
CA PRO A 191 23.51 -13.61 6.51
C PRO A 191 24.93 -13.18 6.87
N GLU A 192 25.63 -12.46 5.99
CA GLU A 192 27.00 -12.00 6.20
C GLU A 192 27.09 -10.74 7.08
N PHE A 193 25.97 -10.04 7.33
CA PHE A 193 25.90 -8.86 8.19
C PHE A 193 25.30 -9.23 9.55
N THR A 194 26.14 -9.63 10.50
CA THR A 194 25.72 -10.10 11.84
C THR A 194 26.33 -9.29 12.98
N SER A 195 26.47 -7.98 12.82
CA SER A 195 26.86 -7.15 13.95
C SER A 195 25.69 -7.04 14.94
N SER A 196 25.86 -7.54 16.16
CA SER A 196 24.83 -7.53 17.21
C SER A 196 24.45 -6.11 17.69
N THR A 197 25.25 -5.11 17.33
CA THR A 197 25.03 -3.70 17.70
C THR A 197 24.26 -2.93 16.64
N SER A 198 24.11 -3.47 15.43
CA SER A 198 23.57 -2.73 14.30
C SER A 198 22.04 -2.64 14.33
N ARG A 199 21.54 -1.48 13.87
CA ARG A 199 20.11 -1.25 13.65
C ARG A 199 19.80 -1.53 12.21
N TYR A 200 18.69 -2.20 11.95
CA TYR A 200 18.21 -2.46 10.60
C TYR A 200 16.78 -2.95 10.66
N MET A 201 16.17 -3.10 9.50
CA MET A 201 14.82 -3.61 9.38
C MET A 201 14.78 -4.62 8.26
N GLU A 202 14.13 -5.76 8.50
CA GLU A 202 14.07 -6.86 7.56
C GLU A 202 12.65 -7.43 7.46
N LEU A 203 12.39 -8.08 6.33
CA LEU A 203 11.21 -8.88 6.08
C LEU A 203 11.50 -10.33 6.47
N VAL A 204 10.68 -10.87 7.38
CA VAL A 204 10.83 -12.23 7.92
C VAL A 204 9.58 -13.03 7.60
N SER A 205 9.74 -14.24 7.06
CA SER A 205 8.59 -15.12 6.79
C SER A 205 7.86 -15.49 8.08
N ARG A 206 6.53 -15.58 8.00
CA ARG A 206 5.64 -16.07 9.07
C ARG A 206 4.66 -17.10 8.52
N SER A 207 4.10 -17.91 9.42
CA SER A 207 3.16 -19.00 9.10
C SER A 207 1.78 -18.82 9.74
N ASP A 208 1.39 -17.59 10.04
CA ASP A 208 0.12 -17.30 10.71
C ASP A 208 -1.10 -17.48 9.80
N ALA A 209 -2.29 -17.47 10.42
CA ALA A 209 -3.55 -17.55 9.69
C ALA A 209 -3.66 -16.41 8.66
N GLN A 210 -3.97 -16.78 7.43
CA GLN A 210 -4.10 -15.83 6.32
C GLN A 210 -5.44 -15.09 6.43
N LEU A 211 -5.40 -13.77 6.24
CA LEU A 211 -6.57 -12.92 6.21
C LEU A 211 -6.97 -12.60 4.76
N PRO A 212 -8.26 -12.38 4.47
CA PRO A 212 -8.66 -11.83 3.19
C PRO A 212 -7.96 -10.49 2.93
N VAL A 213 -7.26 -10.41 1.80
CA VAL A 213 -6.65 -9.16 1.33
C VAL A 213 -7.65 -8.46 0.42
N HIS A 214 -8.05 -7.27 0.81
CA HIS A 214 -8.93 -6.40 0.05
C HIS A 214 -8.12 -5.38 -0.73
N ARG A 215 -8.73 -4.80 -1.76
CA ARG A 215 -8.13 -3.73 -2.56
C ARG A 215 -9.07 -2.54 -2.73
N SER A 216 -8.53 -1.35 -2.95
CA SER A 216 -9.28 -0.11 -3.15
C SER A 216 -8.44 0.91 -3.91
N PRO A 217 -9.03 2.04 -4.36
CA PRO A 217 -8.24 3.20 -4.77
C PRO A 217 -7.27 3.68 -3.68
N ARG A 218 -6.20 4.35 -4.09
CA ARG A 218 -5.16 4.90 -3.20
C ARG A 218 -5.64 6.14 -2.44
N ILE A 219 -5.09 6.34 -1.24
CA ILE A 219 -5.47 7.44 -0.35
C ILE A 219 -4.70 8.71 -0.72
N GLY A 220 -5.43 9.82 -0.85
CA GLY A 220 -4.84 11.15 -1.00
C GLY A 220 -4.50 11.52 -2.45
N LEU A 221 -4.92 10.71 -3.42
CA LEU A 221 -4.88 11.07 -4.83
C LEU A 221 -6.12 11.90 -5.20
N ASP A 222 -5.92 12.93 -6.01
CA ASP A 222 -6.97 13.80 -6.52
C ASP A 222 -6.60 14.32 -7.93
N LEU A 223 -7.55 15.03 -8.54
CA LEU A 223 -7.42 15.59 -9.89
C LEU A 223 -7.10 17.09 -9.88
N SER A 224 -6.62 17.64 -8.76
CA SER A 224 -6.35 19.07 -8.61
C SER A 224 -5.07 19.55 -9.29
N HIS A 225 -4.23 18.64 -9.76
CA HIS A 225 -2.99 18.98 -10.45
C HIS A 225 -3.27 19.79 -11.73
N LYS A 226 -2.47 20.84 -11.96
CA LYS A 226 -2.71 21.79 -13.08
C LYS A 226 -2.59 21.15 -14.47
N SER A 227 -1.85 20.05 -14.58
CA SER A 227 -1.71 19.32 -15.85
C SER A 227 -2.85 18.38 -16.15
N THR A 228 -3.75 18.12 -15.19
CA THR A 228 -4.84 17.16 -15.36
C THR A 228 -5.84 17.69 -16.39
N VAL A 229 -6.13 16.87 -17.40
CA VAL A 229 -7.17 17.12 -18.38
C VAL A 229 -8.36 16.21 -18.09
N ALA A 230 -9.59 16.72 -18.24
CA ALA A 230 -10.82 15.93 -18.09
C ALA A 230 -11.03 14.98 -19.28
N SER A 231 -10.15 13.99 -19.44
CA SER A 231 -10.18 12.96 -20.47
C SER A 231 -9.99 11.58 -19.85
N ALA A 232 -10.69 10.57 -20.35
CA ALA A 232 -10.50 9.17 -19.93
C ALA A 232 -9.10 8.63 -20.26
N THR A 233 -8.38 9.29 -21.18
CA THR A 233 -7.01 8.95 -21.58
C THR A 233 -5.95 9.75 -20.82
N ASP A 234 -6.34 10.69 -19.95
CA ASP A 234 -5.39 11.39 -19.09
C ASP A 234 -4.93 10.45 -17.97
N GLU A 235 -3.62 10.26 -17.83
CA GLU A 235 -3.08 9.29 -16.87
C GLU A 235 -3.52 9.60 -15.43
N ARG A 236 -3.66 10.86 -15.02
CA ARG A 236 -4.11 11.17 -13.65
C ARG A 236 -5.56 10.74 -13.45
N VAL A 237 -6.39 10.88 -14.49
CA VAL A 237 -7.78 10.42 -14.51
C VAL A 237 -7.83 8.89 -14.48
N THR A 238 -6.99 8.21 -15.24
CA THR A 238 -6.90 6.75 -15.23
C THR A 238 -6.45 6.21 -13.86
N PHE A 239 -5.37 6.75 -13.30
CA PHE A 239 -4.69 6.20 -12.13
C PHE A 239 -5.29 6.57 -10.77
N VAL A 240 -6.17 7.58 -10.69
CA VAL A 240 -6.75 8.04 -9.41
C VAL A 240 -7.70 7.00 -8.77
N ALA A 241 -8.38 6.20 -9.60
CA ALA A 241 -9.35 5.20 -9.15
C ALA A 241 -8.83 3.75 -9.21
N LEU A 242 -7.61 3.53 -9.70
CA LEU A 242 -7.06 2.17 -9.78
C LEU A 242 -6.92 1.52 -8.40
N PRO A 243 -7.27 0.23 -8.26
CA PRO A 243 -7.33 -0.45 -6.98
C PRO A 243 -5.94 -0.92 -6.47
N ASP A 244 -4.97 -0.02 -6.47
CA ASP A 244 -3.56 -0.29 -6.14
C ASP A 244 -3.22 -0.10 -4.65
N ARG A 245 -4.24 0.03 -3.80
CA ARG A 245 -4.12 -0.03 -2.34
C ARG A 245 -4.63 -1.37 -1.85
N PHE A 246 -3.84 -2.08 -1.05
CA PHE A 246 -4.19 -3.39 -0.51
C PHE A 246 -4.16 -3.38 1.02
N PHE A 247 -5.09 -4.09 1.66
CA PHE A 247 -5.20 -4.10 3.11
C PHE A 247 -5.95 -5.32 3.65
N VAL A 248 -5.72 -5.59 4.94
CA VAL A 248 -6.47 -6.56 5.74
C VAL A 248 -7.24 -5.83 6.85
N ARG A 249 -8.28 -6.47 7.40
CA ARG A 249 -9.07 -5.94 8.53
C ARG A 249 -9.61 -4.50 8.31
N PRO A 250 -10.45 -4.29 7.27
CA PRO A 250 -11.06 -2.99 6.99
C PRO A 250 -11.77 -2.35 8.18
N ASP A 251 -12.31 -3.16 9.09
CA ASP A 251 -12.93 -2.76 10.36
C ASP A 251 -12.01 -1.92 11.26
N THR A 252 -10.70 -2.09 11.12
CA THR A 252 -9.70 -1.42 11.96
C THR A 252 -9.08 -0.17 11.30
N LEU A 253 -9.23 -0.01 9.99
CA LEU A 253 -8.64 1.09 9.20
C LEU A 253 -9.59 2.29 9.10
N THR A 254 -9.85 2.93 10.24
CA THR A 254 -10.89 3.99 10.35
C THR A 254 -10.37 5.42 10.24
N ALA A 255 -9.06 5.64 10.40
CA ALA A 255 -8.46 6.97 10.50
C ALA A 255 -8.42 7.73 9.16
N ASN A 256 -8.03 7.05 8.08
CA ASN A 256 -7.89 7.64 6.74
C ASN A 256 -8.39 6.66 5.67
N GLY A 257 -8.82 7.18 4.53
CA GLY A 257 -9.14 6.34 3.38
C GLY A 257 -10.49 5.62 3.44
N ARG A 258 -11.39 6.02 4.34
CA ARG A 258 -12.66 5.31 4.54
C ARG A 258 -13.51 5.26 3.27
N MET A 259 -13.52 6.32 2.48
CA MET A 259 -14.24 6.38 1.20
C MET A 259 -13.58 5.52 0.11
N GLN A 260 -12.24 5.44 0.07
CA GLN A 260 -11.50 4.51 -0.78
C GLN A 260 -11.89 3.06 -0.44
N THR A 261 -11.78 2.69 0.84
CA THR A 261 -12.14 1.35 1.33
C THR A 261 -13.58 1.01 0.97
N PHE A 262 -14.51 1.96 1.10
CA PHE A 262 -15.90 1.76 0.69
C PHE A 262 -16.02 1.41 -0.78
N VAL A 263 -15.41 2.19 -1.68
CA VAL A 263 -15.46 1.93 -3.14
C VAL A 263 -14.90 0.54 -3.44
N GLY A 264 -13.71 0.22 -2.96
CA GLY A 264 -13.06 -1.06 -3.24
C GLY A 264 -13.88 -2.27 -2.79
N LEU A 265 -14.47 -2.21 -1.59
CA LEU A 265 -15.35 -3.27 -1.11
C LEU A 265 -16.71 -3.30 -1.83
N TYR A 266 -17.27 -2.15 -2.15
CA TYR A 266 -18.55 -2.04 -2.84
C TYR A 266 -18.45 -2.64 -4.25
N GLU A 267 -17.40 -2.31 -5.01
CA GLU A 267 -17.14 -2.88 -6.32
C GLU A 267 -16.87 -4.39 -6.23
N ALA A 268 -16.02 -4.83 -5.30
CA ALA A 268 -15.74 -6.26 -5.12
C ALA A 268 -17.01 -7.07 -4.84
N PHE A 269 -17.85 -6.63 -3.89
CA PHE A 269 -19.10 -7.32 -3.57
C PHE A 269 -20.17 -7.15 -4.66
N ALA A 270 -20.20 -6.04 -5.39
CA ALA A 270 -21.13 -5.85 -6.50
C ALA A 270 -20.82 -6.76 -7.70
N THR A 271 -19.54 -7.17 -7.86
CA THR A 271 -19.12 -8.13 -8.90
C THR A 271 -19.22 -9.59 -8.47
N ASP A 272 -19.45 -9.88 -7.19
CA ASP A 272 -19.62 -11.24 -6.68
C ASP A 272 -20.90 -11.87 -7.28
N PRO A 273 -20.81 -13.01 -8.00
CA PRO A 273 -21.97 -13.66 -8.61
C PRO A 273 -23.10 -13.99 -7.63
N SER A 274 -22.80 -14.19 -6.35
CA SER A 274 -23.77 -14.50 -5.30
C SER A 274 -24.49 -13.26 -4.73
N LEU A 275 -23.98 -12.06 -5.03
CA LEU A 275 -24.46 -10.79 -4.47
C LEU A 275 -24.87 -9.75 -5.51
N LYS A 276 -24.39 -9.86 -6.77
CA LYS A 276 -24.54 -8.84 -7.82
C LYS A 276 -25.98 -8.36 -8.04
N ASP A 277 -26.96 -9.25 -7.87
CA ASP A 277 -28.39 -8.97 -8.08
C ASP A 277 -29.10 -8.49 -6.81
N ASN A 278 -28.37 -8.26 -5.71
CA ASN A 278 -28.90 -7.81 -4.41
C ASN A 278 -28.11 -6.62 -3.83
N PRO A 279 -28.37 -5.38 -4.29
CA PRO A 279 -27.67 -4.18 -3.85
C PRO A 279 -27.75 -3.91 -2.33
N GLN A 280 -28.83 -4.34 -1.68
CA GLN A 280 -29.01 -4.21 -0.24
C GLN A 280 -28.06 -5.14 0.52
N ARG A 281 -27.89 -6.37 0.05
CA ARG A 281 -26.94 -7.33 0.63
C ARG A 281 -25.49 -6.94 0.35
N VAL A 282 -25.19 -6.42 -0.84
CA VAL A 282 -23.90 -5.78 -1.14
C VAL A 282 -23.58 -4.70 -0.09
N LEU A 283 -24.51 -3.76 0.11
CA LEU A 283 -24.32 -2.68 1.06
C LEU A 283 -24.16 -3.18 2.51
N ALA A 284 -24.96 -4.16 2.92
CA ALA A 284 -24.84 -4.77 4.25
C ALA A 284 -23.46 -5.41 4.46
N ASN A 285 -22.94 -6.12 3.46
CA ASN A 285 -21.61 -6.75 3.51
C ASN A 285 -20.49 -5.69 3.57
N VAL A 286 -20.57 -4.62 2.77
CA VAL A 286 -19.62 -3.50 2.86
C VAL A 286 -19.63 -2.89 4.26
N CYS A 287 -20.82 -2.60 4.78
CA CYS A 287 -20.97 -1.99 6.11
C CYS A 287 -20.43 -2.89 7.22
N GLY A 288 -20.73 -4.20 7.16
CA GLY A 288 -20.23 -5.20 8.10
C GLY A 288 -18.70 -5.31 8.06
N ALA A 289 -18.10 -5.42 6.87
CA ALA A 289 -16.66 -5.53 6.70
C ALA A 289 -15.90 -4.30 7.22
N MET A 290 -16.46 -3.11 7.07
CA MET A 290 -15.83 -1.85 7.49
C MET A 290 -16.16 -1.42 8.93
N GLY A 291 -17.08 -2.10 9.62
CA GLY A 291 -17.69 -1.54 10.84
C GLY A 291 -18.35 -0.18 10.59
N LEU A 292 -18.93 0.03 9.39
CA LEU A 292 -19.62 1.26 9.00
C LEU A 292 -21.10 1.17 9.38
N LYS A 293 -21.66 2.25 9.93
CA LYS A 293 -23.10 2.33 10.20
C LYS A 293 -23.87 2.32 8.87
N THR A 294 -24.97 1.58 8.82
CA THR A 294 -25.81 1.43 7.62
C THR A 294 -26.14 2.76 6.95
N LYS A 295 -26.60 3.75 7.74
CA LYS A 295 -26.92 5.10 7.23
C LYS A 295 -25.76 5.76 6.50
N SER A 296 -24.55 5.68 7.06
CA SER A 296 -23.35 6.24 6.40
C SER A 296 -22.99 5.47 5.13
N GLY A 297 -23.20 4.15 5.11
CA GLY A 297 -23.06 3.34 3.91
C GLY A 297 -24.06 3.73 2.82
N GLU A 298 -25.31 4.01 3.16
CA GLU A 298 -26.35 4.47 2.22
C GLU A 298 -25.99 5.82 1.60
N GLU A 299 -25.50 6.77 2.41
CA GLU A 299 -25.01 8.07 1.95
C GLU A 299 -23.83 7.91 0.98
N TYR A 300 -22.90 7.00 1.29
CA TYR A 300 -21.76 6.71 0.43
C TYR A 300 -22.19 6.06 -0.90
N ALA A 301 -23.04 5.04 -0.84
CA ALA A 301 -23.59 4.38 -2.02
C ALA A 301 -24.35 5.36 -2.92
N THR A 302 -25.12 6.27 -2.32
CA THR A 302 -25.86 7.30 -3.05
C THR A 302 -24.93 8.26 -3.79
N SER A 303 -23.87 8.71 -3.13
CA SER A 303 -22.86 9.59 -3.72
C SER A 303 -22.14 8.90 -4.88
N TYR A 304 -21.69 7.66 -4.68
CA TYR A 304 -21.02 6.87 -5.72
C TYR A 304 -21.91 6.62 -6.94
N ARG A 305 -23.17 6.20 -6.73
CA ARG A 305 -24.16 6.04 -7.81
C ARG A 305 -24.49 7.35 -8.53
N THR A 306 -24.42 8.48 -7.83
CA THR A 306 -24.59 9.81 -8.45
C THR A 306 -23.44 10.10 -9.42
N GLY A 307 -22.20 9.75 -9.04
CA GLY A 307 -21.04 9.75 -9.93
C GLY A 307 -21.29 8.90 -11.17
N LEU A 308 -21.64 7.62 -10.98
CA LEU A 308 -21.89 6.65 -12.06
C LEU A 308 -22.93 7.13 -13.07
N LYS A 309 -24.04 7.72 -12.59
CA LYS A 309 -25.07 8.29 -13.47
C LYS A 309 -24.59 9.50 -14.25
N SER A 310 -23.67 10.28 -13.68
CA SER A 310 -23.18 11.50 -14.33
C SER A 310 -22.15 11.20 -15.42
N GLY A 311 -21.27 10.20 -15.22
CA GLY A 311 -20.16 9.88 -16.12
C GLY A 311 -19.25 11.08 -16.44
N ASN A 312 -19.25 12.12 -15.60
CA ASN A 312 -18.63 13.40 -15.92
C ASN A 312 -17.64 13.84 -14.84
N VAL A 313 -16.36 13.57 -15.10
CA VAL A 313 -15.25 13.92 -14.21
C VAL A 313 -14.89 15.42 -14.24
N LYS A 314 -15.36 16.19 -15.23
CA LYS A 314 -14.90 17.57 -15.50
C LYS A 314 -15.00 18.50 -14.29
N LYS A 315 -16.03 18.34 -13.46
CA LYS A 315 -16.25 19.17 -12.27
C LYS A 315 -15.24 18.93 -11.14
N PHE A 316 -14.45 17.85 -11.21
CA PHE A 316 -13.45 17.49 -10.21
C PHE A 316 -12.02 17.82 -10.64
N VAL A 317 -11.80 18.07 -11.93
CA VAL A 317 -10.48 18.44 -12.46
C VAL A 317 -10.11 19.87 -12.03
N GLY A 318 -8.89 20.03 -11.54
CA GLY A 318 -8.39 21.30 -10.98
C GLY A 318 -8.96 21.63 -9.60
N VAL A 319 -9.77 20.75 -9.01
CA VAL A 319 -10.40 20.94 -7.71
C VAL A 319 -9.89 19.90 -6.72
N LYS A 320 -9.50 20.36 -5.53
CA LYS A 320 -9.11 19.44 -4.46
C LYS A 320 -10.33 18.76 -3.88
N THR A 321 -10.38 17.43 -3.98
CA THR A 321 -11.49 16.64 -3.48
C THR A 321 -11.27 16.26 -2.02
N SER A 322 -11.78 17.07 -1.09
CA SER A 322 -11.56 16.91 0.36
C SER A 322 -12.73 16.27 1.11
N SER A 323 -13.93 16.23 0.54
CA SER A 323 -15.11 15.65 1.20
C SER A 323 -15.39 14.21 0.72
N PRO A 324 -15.91 13.32 1.60
CA PRO A 324 -16.28 11.96 1.21
C PRO A 324 -17.28 11.93 0.04
N LYS A 325 -18.29 12.80 0.06
CA LYS A 325 -19.29 12.92 -1.01
C LYS A 325 -18.65 13.24 -2.35
N ALA A 326 -17.82 14.29 -2.42
CA ALA A 326 -17.19 14.71 -3.66
C ALA A 326 -16.23 13.63 -4.18
N TYR A 327 -15.51 12.94 -3.29
CA TYR A 327 -14.64 11.82 -3.66
C TYR A 327 -15.44 10.66 -4.29
N LEU A 328 -16.53 10.25 -3.64
CA LEU A 328 -17.35 9.14 -4.13
C LEU A 328 -18.03 9.46 -5.45
N GLU A 329 -18.54 10.68 -5.62
CA GLU A 329 -19.07 11.12 -6.91
C GLU A 329 -17.97 11.20 -7.99
N MET A 330 -16.75 11.61 -7.64
CA MET A 330 -15.62 11.66 -8.57
C MET A 330 -15.26 10.26 -9.05
N VAL A 331 -15.03 9.34 -8.13
CA VAL A 331 -14.63 7.97 -8.49
C VAL A 331 -15.74 7.24 -9.22
N GLY A 332 -17.01 7.45 -8.84
CA GLY A 332 -18.12 6.87 -9.59
C GLY A 332 -18.27 7.46 -11.00
N ALA A 333 -17.79 8.67 -11.27
CA ALA A 333 -17.88 9.29 -12.58
C ALA A 333 -16.78 8.87 -13.57
N LEU A 334 -15.80 8.09 -13.09
CA LEU A 334 -14.72 7.48 -13.87
C LEU A 334 -15.17 6.11 -14.40
#